data_AF-A0AAN5DFF8-F1
#
_entry.id   AF-A0AAN5DFF8-F1
#
_cell.length_a   1.000
_cell.length_b   1.000
_cell.length_c   1.000
_cell.angle_alpha   90.00
_cell.angle_beta   90.00
_cell.angle_gamma   90.00
#
_symmetry.space_group_name_H-M   'P 1'
#
loop_
_entity.id
_entity.type
_entity.pdbx_description
1 polymer ?
#
loop_
_entity_poly.entity_id
_entity_poly.type
_entity_poly.pdbx_seq_one_letter_code
_entity_poly.pdbx_strand_id
1 'polypeptide(L)'
;GQVKVGDRVETIVEDAPSVLVPSLIKRIRGRRVLLEYSKEDIENITHGRESNMWKDMNDDLIYPVGFALQIGAKIMANQTYRTHALAIADAVRDGRVKILFHAYMLSMHICSIWNVSSLQIADWKVDMVCEMFDSLDQCQNVLKAARIVKVFPGGFLQLCPEGADIITDSIIVHQRSPLLFPVGYAKDHSIPLHGPKGENDESLDWESFLRRRHYKVAPLHFFQEARESYVPYKVNMRLEAIDRNEKVLRPATVKAIKGRLLVIGFDGWDETKDHLYDYRSDQLFPCGWGEMVGHAMQAPAHSIISDSGEELLAEEV
;
A
#
# COMPACT_ATOMS: atom_id res chain seq x y z
N GLY A 1 -16.23 14.13 -2.96
CA GLY A 1 -16.13 14.75 -4.30
C GLY A 1 -15.12 13.97 -5.10
N GLN A 2 -15.19 14.03 -6.44
CA GLN A 2 -14.18 13.41 -7.29
C GLN A 2 -12.87 14.20 -7.18
N VAL A 3 -11.75 13.48 -6.99
CA VAL A 3 -10.40 14.01 -6.87
C VAL A 3 -9.97 14.72 -8.16
N LYS A 4 -9.29 15.87 -8.07
CA LYS A 4 -8.89 16.72 -9.20
C LYS A 4 -7.40 17.06 -9.18
N VAL A 5 -6.87 17.41 -10.35
CA VAL A 5 -5.54 18.00 -10.48
C VAL A 5 -5.49 19.31 -9.71
N GLY A 6 -4.44 19.49 -8.90
CA GLY A 6 -4.26 20.62 -8.00
C GLY A 6 -4.83 20.40 -6.59
N ASP A 7 -5.59 19.33 -6.35
CA ASP A 7 -6.04 18.99 -5.00
C ASP A 7 -4.85 18.67 -4.10
N ARG A 8 -4.95 19.12 -2.84
CA ARG A 8 -4.01 18.79 -1.77
C ARG A 8 -4.43 17.49 -1.09
N VAL A 9 -3.44 16.67 -0.78
CA VAL A 9 -3.54 15.46 0.04
C VAL A 9 -2.37 15.42 1.01
N GLU A 10 -2.41 14.50 1.97
CA GLU A 10 -1.30 14.17 2.85
C GLU A 10 -0.79 12.77 2.47
N THR A 11 0.50 12.61 2.26
CA THR A 11 1.10 11.32 1.87
C THR A 11 2.28 10.99 2.77
N ILE A 12 2.76 9.76 2.74
CA ILE A 12 3.97 9.37 3.45
C ILE A 12 5.23 10.04 2.88
N VAL A 13 6.27 10.14 3.69
CA VAL A 13 7.64 10.42 3.25
C VAL A 13 8.36 9.08 2.99
N GLU A 14 8.87 8.83 1.77
CA GLU A 14 9.43 7.51 1.38
C GLU A 14 10.50 6.95 2.34
N ASP A 15 11.40 7.77 2.87
CA ASP A 15 12.45 7.36 3.82
C ASP A 15 12.04 7.53 5.30
N ALA A 16 10.84 8.04 5.55
CA ALA A 16 10.26 8.14 6.88
C ALA A 16 8.73 7.96 6.83
N PRO A 17 8.22 6.76 6.51
CA PRO A 17 6.80 6.55 6.19
C PRO A 17 5.85 6.79 7.37
N SER A 18 6.40 6.91 8.58
CA SER A 18 5.68 7.30 9.80
C SER A 18 5.38 8.81 9.88
N VAL A 19 5.95 9.60 8.97
CA VAL A 19 5.77 11.05 8.87
C VAL A 19 5.00 11.36 7.59
N LEU A 20 3.96 12.18 7.72
CA LEU A 20 3.17 12.65 6.59
C LEU A 20 3.69 13.98 6.06
N VAL A 21 3.39 14.26 4.80
CA VAL A 21 3.80 15.48 4.10
C VAL A 21 2.66 15.96 3.18
N PRO A 22 2.42 17.27 3.08
CA PRO A 22 1.51 17.82 2.08
C PRO A 22 1.98 17.50 0.67
N SER A 23 1.07 17.00 -0.15
CA SER A 23 1.31 16.64 -1.54
C SER A 23 0.21 17.16 -2.44
N LEU A 24 0.54 17.34 -3.72
CA LEU A 24 -0.35 17.80 -4.77
C LEU A 24 -0.60 16.70 -5.78
N ILE A 25 -1.83 16.63 -6.27
CA ILE A 25 -2.18 15.79 -7.41
C ILE A 25 -1.81 16.53 -8.69
N LYS A 26 -0.73 16.09 -9.34
CA LYS A 26 -0.19 16.74 -10.55
C LYS A 26 -0.86 16.26 -11.82
N ARG A 27 -1.19 14.98 -11.89
CA ARG A 27 -1.79 14.33 -13.07
C ARG A 27 -2.74 13.23 -12.64
N ILE A 28 -3.74 12.96 -13.47
CA ILE A 28 -4.67 11.84 -13.30
C ILE A 28 -4.71 11.05 -14.62
N ARG A 29 -4.60 9.72 -14.54
CA ARG A 29 -4.74 8.78 -15.65
C ARG A 29 -5.63 7.63 -15.22
N GLY A 30 -6.90 7.65 -15.63
CA GLY A 30 -7.90 6.71 -15.15
C GLY A 30 -8.03 6.78 -13.63
N ARG A 31 -7.73 5.67 -12.93
CA ARG A 31 -7.73 5.61 -11.45
C ARG A 31 -6.39 6.02 -10.81
N ARG A 32 -5.34 6.26 -11.60
CA ARG A 32 -4.01 6.58 -11.07
C ARG A 32 -3.81 8.09 -10.95
N VAL A 33 -3.15 8.49 -9.87
CA VAL A 33 -2.78 9.88 -9.58
C VAL A 33 -1.27 9.99 -9.46
N LEU A 34 -0.69 11.02 -10.08
CA LEU A 34 0.68 11.42 -9.86
C LEU A 34 0.73 12.41 -8.71
N LEU A 35 1.43 12.04 -7.65
CA LEU A 35 1.62 12.84 -6.45
C LEU A 35 3.01 13.48 -6.49
N GLU A 36 3.09 14.74 -6.08
CA GLU A 36 4.35 15.47 -5.86
C GLU A 36 4.26 16.19 -4.52
N TYR A 37 5.34 16.21 -3.75
CA TYR A 37 5.40 16.98 -2.50
C TYR A 37 5.13 18.47 -2.77
N SER A 38 4.30 19.09 -1.93
CA SER A 38 3.98 20.51 -2.05
C SER A 38 5.14 21.36 -1.55
N LYS A 39 6.01 21.81 -2.47
CA LYS A 39 7.17 22.65 -2.17
C LYS A 39 6.81 23.94 -1.41
N GLU A 40 5.62 24.47 -1.65
CA GLU A 40 5.12 25.67 -0.98
C GLU A 40 4.69 25.40 0.47
N ASP A 41 4.25 24.18 0.79
CA ASP A 41 3.65 23.83 2.07
C ASP A 41 4.63 23.13 3.03
N ILE A 42 5.89 22.91 2.64
CA ILE A 42 6.91 22.15 3.39
C ILE A 42 8.03 23.07 3.89
N GLU A 43 8.40 22.94 5.17
CA GLU A 43 9.58 23.61 5.74
C GLU A 43 10.87 22.88 5.36
N ASN A 44 11.91 23.62 4.94
CA ASN A 44 13.25 23.10 4.66
C ASN A 44 13.28 21.91 3.68
N ILE A 45 12.92 22.17 2.42
CA ILE A 45 13.09 21.19 1.33
C ILE A 45 14.57 20.76 1.31
N THR A 46 14.87 19.53 1.74
CA THR A 46 16.15 18.91 1.38
C THR A 46 16.18 18.81 -0.13
N HIS A 47 16.94 19.71 -0.76
CA HIS A 47 17.12 19.78 -2.21
C HIS A 47 17.66 18.42 -2.68
N GLY A 48 16.92 17.75 -3.58
CA GLY A 48 17.31 16.45 -4.16
C GLY A 48 16.28 15.33 -4.05
N ARG A 49 15.18 15.49 -3.30
CA ARG A 49 14.09 14.50 -3.27
C ARG A 49 13.07 14.80 -4.36
N GLU A 50 13.26 14.24 -5.55
CA GLU A 50 12.17 14.09 -6.51
C GLU A 50 11.21 13.02 -5.99
N SER A 51 10.01 13.40 -5.57
CA SER A 51 9.03 12.50 -4.95
C SER A 51 7.81 12.24 -5.85
N ASN A 52 8.01 12.30 -7.16
CA ASN A 52 6.96 11.98 -8.12
C ASN A 52 6.56 10.51 -7.96
N MET A 53 5.37 10.26 -7.45
CA MET A 53 4.90 8.92 -7.15
C MET A 53 3.53 8.67 -7.77
N TRP A 54 3.44 7.66 -8.63
CA TRP A 54 2.17 7.17 -9.16
C TRP A 54 1.53 6.20 -8.18
N LYS A 55 0.36 6.56 -7.66
CA LYS A 55 -0.48 5.69 -6.82
C LYS A 55 -1.86 5.54 -7.44
N ASP A 56 -2.61 4.52 -7.06
CA ASP A 56 -4.06 4.56 -7.27
C ASP A 56 -4.66 5.62 -6.35
N MET A 57 -5.75 6.26 -6.79
CA MET A 57 -6.46 7.24 -5.98
C MET A 57 -7.02 6.68 -4.67
N ASN A 58 -7.13 5.35 -4.52
CA ASN A 58 -7.59 4.66 -3.31
C ASN A 58 -6.47 3.98 -2.52
N ASP A 59 -5.20 4.29 -2.82
CA ASP A 59 -4.06 3.74 -2.09
C ASP A 59 -4.14 4.09 -0.59
N ASP A 60 -3.89 3.10 0.27
CA ASP A 60 -4.01 3.23 1.73
C ASP A 60 -3.07 4.29 2.33
N LEU A 61 -2.10 4.79 1.57
CA LEU A 61 -1.09 5.75 1.99
C LEU A 61 -1.34 7.17 1.40
N ILE A 62 -2.54 7.42 0.86
CA ILE A 62 -3.02 8.75 0.50
C ILE A 62 -4.11 9.17 1.49
N TYR A 63 -3.89 10.30 2.15
CA TYR A 63 -4.76 10.81 3.19
C TYR A 63 -5.36 12.18 2.84
N PRO A 64 -6.57 12.49 3.33
CA PRO A 64 -7.15 13.81 3.16
C PRO A 64 -6.41 14.86 4.00
N VAL A 65 -6.47 16.12 3.57
CA VAL A 65 -5.93 17.26 4.35
C VAL A 65 -6.55 17.30 5.75
N GLY A 66 -5.70 17.49 6.76
CA GLY A 66 -6.10 17.51 8.17
C GLY A 66 -6.04 16.13 8.85
N PHE A 67 -5.82 15.04 8.10
CA PHE A 67 -5.76 13.70 8.66
C PHE A 67 -4.69 13.56 9.76
N ALA A 68 -3.46 13.98 9.47
CA ALA A 68 -2.36 13.84 10.40
C ALA A 68 -2.68 14.50 11.75
N LEU A 69 -3.19 15.74 11.70
CA LEU A 69 -3.54 16.50 12.91
C LEU A 69 -4.78 15.94 13.61
N GLN A 70 -5.75 15.40 12.85
CA GLN A 70 -6.94 14.77 13.39
C GLN A 70 -6.61 13.54 14.24
N ILE A 71 -5.73 12.67 13.76
CA ILE A 71 -5.36 11.45 14.47
C ILE A 71 -4.16 11.63 15.41
N GLY A 72 -3.44 12.76 15.33
CA GLY A 72 -2.24 13.02 16.11
C GLY A 72 -0.99 12.31 15.57
N ALA A 73 -0.90 12.13 14.25
CA ALA A 73 0.28 11.70 13.53
C ALA A 73 1.25 12.88 13.28
N LYS A 74 2.51 12.55 12.99
CA LYS A 74 3.51 13.56 12.63
C LYS A 74 3.28 14.02 11.19
N ILE A 75 3.36 15.33 10.97
CA ILE A 75 3.35 15.94 9.64
C ILE A 75 4.52 16.89 9.50
N MET A 76 5.20 16.87 8.36
CA MET A 76 6.23 17.82 7.95
C MET A 76 5.58 18.87 7.04
N ALA A 77 5.18 19.99 7.63
CA ALA A 77 4.50 21.08 6.93
C ALA A 77 4.80 22.42 7.59
N ASN A 78 4.70 23.50 6.82
CA ASN A 78 4.87 24.85 7.33
C ASN A 78 3.70 25.31 8.20
N GLN A 79 3.93 26.39 8.96
CA GLN A 79 2.92 26.92 9.88
C GLN A 79 1.60 27.31 9.20
N THR A 80 1.66 27.83 7.97
CA THR A 80 0.46 28.20 7.19
C THR A 80 -0.40 26.97 6.89
N TYR A 81 0.20 25.91 6.36
CA TYR A 81 -0.49 24.66 6.07
C TYR A 81 -1.01 24.00 7.36
N ARG A 82 -0.21 23.95 8.43
CA ARG A 82 -0.64 23.40 9.72
C ARG A 82 -1.88 24.09 10.26
N THR A 83 -1.94 25.42 10.17
CA THR A 83 -3.10 26.21 10.61
C THR A 83 -4.36 25.85 9.81
N HIS A 84 -4.22 25.72 8.49
CA HIS A 84 -5.32 25.30 7.61
C HIS A 84 -5.79 23.87 7.88
N ALA A 85 -4.85 22.92 7.95
CA ALA A 85 -5.12 21.51 8.23
C ALA A 85 -5.77 21.31 9.61
N LEU A 86 -5.38 22.11 10.62
CA LEU A 86 -5.98 22.07 11.95
C LEU A 86 -7.44 22.50 11.92
N ALA A 87 -7.77 23.57 11.19
CA ALA A 87 -9.15 24.03 11.05
C ALA A 87 -10.05 22.95 10.40
N ILE A 88 -9.51 22.19 9.44
CA ILE A 88 -10.20 21.05 8.84
C ILE A 88 -10.37 19.91 9.86
N ALA A 89 -9.30 19.54 10.56
CA ALA A 89 -9.34 18.49 11.59
C ALA A 89 -10.35 18.80 12.69
N ASP A 90 -10.46 20.06 13.12
CA ASP A 90 -11.46 20.52 14.09
C ASP A 90 -12.88 20.43 13.53
N ALA A 91 -13.08 20.89 12.28
CA ALA A 91 -14.38 20.79 11.62
C ALA A 91 -14.86 19.34 11.45
N VAL A 92 -13.94 18.39 11.27
CA VAL A 92 -14.25 16.96 11.20
C VAL A 92 -14.61 16.40 12.57
N ARG A 93 -13.83 16.74 13.61
CA ARG A 93 -14.12 16.33 14.99
C ARG A 93 -15.47 16.83 15.47
N ASP A 94 -15.84 18.04 15.08
CA ASP A 94 -17.14 18.64 15.40
C ASP A 94 -18.30 18.09 14.56
N GLY A 95 -18.03 17.18 13.60
CA GLY A 95 -19.03 16.66 12.67
C GLY A 95 -19.56 17.68 11.65
N ARG A 96 -18.96 18.87 11.59
CA ARG A 96 -19.29 19.94 10.63
C ARG A 96 -18.88 19.57 9.20
N VAL A 97 -17.79 18.82 9.07
CA VAL A 97 -17.33 18.25 7.82
C VAL A 97 -17.30 16.73 7.95
N LYS A 98 -18.04 16.03 7.08
CA LYS A 98 -17.85 14.60 6.91
C LYS A 98 -16.68 14.38 5.98
N ILE A 99 -15.47 14.28 6.52
CA ILE A 99 -14.41 13.55 5.80
C ILE A 99 -14.83 12.08 5.88
N LEU A 100 -15.38 11.60 4.76
CA LEU A 100 -15.62 10.19 4.56
C LEU A 100 -14.25 9.51 4.55
N PHE A 101 -13.75 9.10 5.73
CA PHE A 101 -12.84 7.94 5.86
C PHE A 101 -13.60 6.64 5.52
N HIS A 102 -14.51 6.70 4.53
CA HIS A 102 -15.40 5.62 4.19
C HIS A 102 -14.56 4.58 3.47
N ALA A 103 -13.97 3.71 4.30
CA ALA A 103 -13.42 2.40 4.02
C ALA A 103 -13.71 1.95 2.59
N TYR A 104 -12.80 2.21 1.64
CA TYR A 104 -12.99 1.98 0.21
C TYR A 104 -13.97 2.97 -0.47
N MET A 105 -13.49 4.03 -1.12
CA MET A 105 -14.29 4.74 -2.14
C MET A 105 -14.53 3.91 -3.42
N LEU A 106 -14.24 2.59 -3.35
CA LEU A 106 -14.99 1.52 -3.98
C LEU A 106 -15.48 0.53 -2.92
N SER A 107 -16.46 0.88 -2.10
CA SER A 107 -17.86 0.60 -2.42
C SER A 107 -18.79 0.60 -1.19
N MET A 108 -19.76 1.49 -1.26
CA MET A 108 -21.09 1.23 -0.67
C MET A 108 -21.74 -0.06 -1.23
N HIS A 109 -21.27 -0.55 -2.38
CA HIS A 109 -21.59 -1.88 -2.94
C HIS A 109 -21.05 -3.04 -2.07
N ILE A 110 -19.86 -2.98 -1.46
CA ILE A 110 -19.35 -4.01 -0.54
C ILE A 110 -20.20 -3.99 0.75
N CYS A 111 -20.41 -2.84 1.40
CA CYS A 111 -21.24 -2.81 2.61
C CYS A 111 -22.66 -3.37 2.39
N SER A 112 -23.28 -3.15 1.21
CA SER A 112 -24.58 -3.75 0.86
C SER A 112 -24.51 -5.25 0.49
N ILE A 113 -23.38 -5.72 -0.06
CA ILE A 113 -23.14 -7.15 -0.33
C ILE A 113 -22.86 -7.94 0.97
N TRP A 114 -22.21 -7.32 1.97
CA TRP A 114 -21.68 -8.02 3.16
C TRP A 114 -22.46 -7.78 4.46
N ASN A 115 -23.57 -7.03 4.44
CA ASN A 115 -24.46 -6.82 5.60
C ASN A 115 -23.72 -6.42 6.90
N VAL A 116 -22.70 -5.57 6.81
CA VAL A 116 -21.92 -5.12 7.97
C VAL A 116 -22.53 -3.83 8.52
N SER A 117 -23.26 -3.92 9.63
CA SER A 117 -23.75 -2.77 10.38
C SER A 117 -22.58 -2.05 11.05
N SER A 118 -22.43 -0.73 10.84
CA SER A 118 -21.51 0.19 11.55
C SER A 118 -20.10 -0.35 11.85
N LEU A 119 -19.07 0.12 11.12
CA LEU A 119 -17.64 -0.17 11.33
C LEU A 119 -17.25 -0.34 12.80
N GLN A 120 -17.24 -1.57 13.31
CA GLN A 120 -16.76 -1.85 14.67
C GLN A 120 -15.24 -1.66 14.67
N ILE A 121 -14.77 -0.76 15.53
CA ILE A 121 -13.34 -0.59 15.77
C ILE A 121 -12.90 -1.73 16.68
N ALA A 122 -11.96 -2.55 16.22
CA ALA A 122 -11.41 -3.63 17.02
C ALA A 122 -10.49 -3.08 18.12
N ASP A 123 -10.37 -3.82 19.22
CA ASP A 123 -9.62 -3.38 20.40
C ASP A 123 -8.10 -3.64 20.27
N TRP A 124 -7.48 -3.06 19.24
CA TRP A 124 -6.03 -3.11 19.01
C TRP A 124 -5.27 -2.49 20.18
N LYS A 125 -4.13 -3.10 20.53
CA LYS A 125 -3.22 -2.61 21.58
C LYS A 125 -1.79 -2.48 21.05
N VAL A 126 -1.05 -1.55 21.64
CA VAL A 126 0.41 -1.48 21.47
C VAL A 126 1.03 -2.84 21.87
N ASP A 127 2.07 -3.23 21.14
CA ASP A 127 2.77 -4.52 21.27
C ASP A 127 1.97 -5.75 20.86
N MET A 128 0.78 -5.58 20.28
CA MET A 128 0.20 -6.64 19.47
C MET A 128 1.03 -6.89 18.22
N VAL A 129 1.19 -8.15 17.84
CA VAL A 129 1.92 -8.56 16.63
C VAL A 129 1.01 -9.20 15.60
N CYS A 130 1.39 -9.01 14.35
CA CYS A 130 0.75 -9.56 13.17
C CYS A 130 1.78 -9.78 12.05
N GLU A 131 1.33 -10.26 10.91
CA GLU A 131 2.10 -10.27 9.67
C GLU A 131 1.66 -9.09 8.80
N MET A 132 2.57 -8.56 7.98
CA MET A 132 2.29 -7.43 7.11
C MET A 132 2.88 -7.60 5.72
N PHE A 133 2.18 -7.06 4.73
CA PHE A 133 2.76 -6.80 3.42
C PHE A 133 3.32 -5.38 3.40
N ASP A 134 4.64 -5.26 3.30
CA ASP A 134 5.31 -3.97 3.22
C ASP A 134 5.36 -3.53 1.75
N SER A 135 4.43 -2.65 1.36
CA SER A 135 4.38 -2.14 -0.02
C SER A 135 5.58 -1.28 -0.41
N LEU A 136 6.41 -0.86 0.56
CA LEU A 136 7.57 0.00 0.33
C LEU A 136 8.88 -0.79 0.23
N ASP A 137 8.89 -2.07 0.62
CA ASP A 137 10.07 -2.93 0.51
C ASP A 137 10.33 -3.29 -0.96
N GLN A 138 11.59 -3.31 -1.39
CA GLN A 138 11.95 -3.80 -2.72
C GLN A 138 11.70 -5.32 -2.85
N CYS A 139 11.78 -6.05 -1.74
CA CYS A 139 11.39 -7.45 -1.63
C CYS A 139 9.86 -7.55 -1.62
N GLN A 140 9.26 -7.52 -2.81
CA GLN A 140 7.81 -7.54 -3.00
C GLN A 140 7.19 -8.94 -2.96
N ASN A 141 7.94 -9.97 -2.55
CA ASN A 141 7.54 -11.38 -2.57
C ASN A 141 7.50 -12.06 -1.18
N VAL A 142 7.55 -11.26 -0.12
CA VAL A 142 7.67 -11.72 1.27
C VAL A 142 6.67 -10.98 2.17
N LEU A 143 6.19 -11.64 3.22
CA LEU A 143 5.53 -10.98 4.35
C LEU A 143 6.56 -10.68 5.44
N LYS A 144 6.27 -9.69 6.29
CA LYS A 144 7.11 -9.36 7.44
C LYS A 144 6.36 -9.58 8.73
N ALA A 145 7.04 -10.08 9.76
CA ALA A 145 6.55 -9.97 11.12
C ALA A 145 6.53 -8.49 11.53
N ALA A 146 5.44 -8.07 12.16
CA ALA A 146 5.25 -6.67 12.49
C ALA A 146 4.52 -6.49 13.83
N ARG A 147 4.70 -5.30 14.40
CA ARG A 147 4.13 -4.92 15.69
C ARG A 147 3.42 -3.58 15.61
N ILE A 148 2.33 -3.49 16.36
CA ILE A 148 1.61 -2.24 16.59
C ILE A 148 2.42 -1.39 17.56
N VAL A 149 2.99 -0.29 17.06
CA VAL A 149 3.76 0.65 17.88
C VAL A 149 2.91 1.81 18.40
N LYS A 150 1.79 2.09 17.73
CA LYS A 150 0.82 3.10 18.15
C LYS A 150 -0.58 2.76 17.65
N VAL A 151 -1.59 3.00 18.47
CA VAL A 151 -3.01 2.92 18.11
C VAL A 151 -3.56 4.34 18.08
N PHE A 152 -4.16 4.71 16.97
CA PHE A 152 -4.76 6.02 16.75
C PHE A 152 -6.30 5.94 16.80
N PRO A 153 -7.00 7.08 16.99
CA PRO A 153 -8.45 7.13 16.86
C PRO A 153 -8.93 6.65 15.49
N GLY A 154 -10.17 6.17 15.42
CA GLY A 154 -10.80 5.81 14.14
C GLY A 154 -10.28 4.52 13.50
N GLY A 155 -9.59 3.66 14.27
CA GLY A 155 -9.08 2.38 13.78
C GLY A 155 -7.77 2.45 13.01
N PHE A 156 -7.05 3.58 13.07
CA PHE A 156 -5.72 3.70 12.47
C PHE A 156 -4.64 3.13 13.40
N LEU A 157 -3.64 2.49 12.80
CA LEU A 157 -2.57 1.78 13.48
C LEU A 157 -1.23 2.23 12.88
N GLN A 158 -0.24 2.46 13.72
CA GLN A 158 1.16 2.54 13.27
C GLN A 158 1.77 1.16 13.41
N LEU A 159 2.19 0.59 12.28
CA LEU A 159 2.69 -0.76 12.13
C LEU A 159 4.17 -0.72 11.75
N CYS A 160 5.01 -1.38 12.53
CA CYS A 160 6.45 -1.43 12.29
C CYS A 160 6.87 -2.89 12.04
N PRO A 161 7.64 -3.18 10.98
CA PRO A 161 8.33 -4.46 10.87
C PRO A 161 9.21 -4.72 12.10
N GLU A 162 9.26 -5.97 12.55
CA GLU A 162 10.00 -6.31 13.75
C GLU A 162 11.52 -6.10 13.56
N GLY A 163 12.17 -5.56 14.60
CA GLY A 163 13.59 -5.19 14.56
C GLY A 163 13.95 -4.00 13.65
N ALA A 164 12.99 -3.41 12.95
CA ALA A 164 13.20 -2.23 12.10
C ALA A 164 13.10 -0.92 12.90
N ASP A 165 13.52 0.19 12.29
CA ASP A 165 13.43 1.50 12.93
C ASP A 165 12.01 2.06 12.76
N ILE A 166 11.44 2.52 13.87
CA ILE A 166 10.04 2.97 13.89
C ILE A 166 9.85 4.19 12.99
N ILE A 167 10.83 5.08 12.86
CA ILE A 167 10.67 6.30 12.08
C ILE A 167 10.75 5.98 10.59
N THR A 168 11.77 5.22 10.20
CA THR A 168 12.10 4.97 8.79
C THR A 168 11.37 3.78 8.17
N ASP A 169 10.85 2.84 8.97
CA ASP A 169 10.28 1.60 8.45
C ASP A 169 8.80 1.38 8.85
N SER A 170 8.22 2.18 9.74
CA SER A 170 6.81 2.02 10.12
C SER A 170 5.86 2.80 9.23
N ILE A 171 4.70 2.21 8.94
CA ILE A 171 3.62 2.82 8.17
C ILE A 171 2.40 3.04 9.06
N ILE A 172 1.58 4.02 8.70
CA ILE A 172 0.24 4.20 9.27
C ILE A 172 -0.75 3.54 8.32
N VAL A 173 -1.66 2.73 8.82
CA VAL A 173 -2.72 2.08 8.03
C VAL A 173 -4.00 1.98 8.86
N HIS A 174 -5.15 1.88 8.20
CA HIS A 174 -6.38 1.53 8.90
C HIS A 174 -6.41 0.02 9.21
N GLN A 175 -7.04 -0.38 10.31
CA GLN A 175 -7.19 -1.80 10.75
C GLN A 175 -7.82 -2.73 9.69
N ARG A 176 -8.45 -2.15 8.66
CA ARG A 176 -9.07 -2.87 7.54
C ARG A 176 -8.17 -2.94 6.31
N SER A 177 -6.95 -2.42 6.36
CA SER A 177 -6.04 -2.42 5.22
C SER A 177 -5.75 -3.85 4.74
N PRO A 178 -5.71 -4.12 3.42
CA PRO A 178 -5.22 -5.36 2.85
C PRO A 178 -3.72 -5.63 3.13
N LEU A 179 -3.02 -4.71 3.77
CA LEU A 179 -1.62 -4.89 4.17
C LEU A 179 -1.48 -5.68 5.49
N LEU A 180 -2.56 -5.92 6.22
CA LEU A 180 -2.55 -6.62 7.52
C LEU A 180 -2.96 -8.08 7.41
N PHE A 181 -2.17 -8.99 8.01
CA PHE A 181 -2.39 -10.43 8.01
C PHE A 181 -2.27 -11.01 9.42
N PRO A 182 -3.07 -12.02 9.78
CA PRO A 182 -2.93 -12.69 11.08
C PRO A 182 -1.62 -13.47 11.15
N VAL A 183 -1.10 -13.64 12.37
CA VAL A 183 0.05 -14.52 12.64
C VAL A 183 -0.25 -15.93 12.12
N GLY A 184 0.68 -16.48 11.33
CA GLY A 184 0.58 -17.80 10.72
C GLY A 184 0.15 -17.80 9.26
N TYR A 185 -0.37 -16.66 8.74
CA TYR A 185 -0.85 -16.57 7.35
C TYR A 185 0.24 -16.96 6.33
N ALA A 186 1.46 -16.45 6.50
CA ALA A 186 2.58 -16.76 5.62
C ALA A 186 2.88 -18.26 5.59
N LYS A 187 2.91 -18.90 6.77
CA LYS A 187 3.14 -20.34 6.91
C LYS A 187 2.03 -21.15 6.23
N ASP A 188 0.78 -20.82 6.54
CA ASP A 188 -0.40 -21.54 6.03
C ASP A 188 -0.51 -21.47 4.50
N HIS A 189 -0.04 -20.38 3.90
CA HIS A 189 -0.06 -20.20 2.45
C HIS A 189 1.30 -20.44 1.78
N SER A 190 2.33 -20.92 2.49
CA SER A 190 3.67 -21.13 1.93
C SER A 190 4.22 -19.87 1.24
N ILE A 191 4.20 -18.77 1.98
CA ILE A 191 4.80 -17.48 1.66
C ILE A 191 6.01 -17.28 2.59
N PRO A 192 7.15 -16.79 2.09
CA PRO A 192 8.25 -16.41 2.97
C PRO A 192 7.81 -15.40 4.04
N LEU A 193 8.37 -15.51 5.24
CA LEU A 193 8.15 -14.56 6.33
C LEU A 193 9.51 -14.05 6.83
N HIS A 194 9.76 -12.77 6.65
CA HIS A 194 10.92 -12.12 7.26
C HIS A 194 10.65 -11.86 8.73
N GLY A 195 11.51 -12.43 9.58
CA GLY A 195 11.54 -12.18 11.01
C GLY A 195 12.18 -10.84 11.37
N PRO A 196 12.50 -10.64 12.67
CA PRO A 196 13.14 -9.42 13.13
C PRO A 196 14.47 -9.14 12.43
N LYS A 197 14.66 -7.89 11.98
CA LYS A 197 15.91 -7.47 11.31
C LYS A 197 17.13 -7.79 12.18
N GLY A 198 18.10 -8.50 11.60
CA GLY A 198 19.37 -8.88 12.27
C GLY A 198 19.34 -10.20 13.05
N GLU A 199 18.22 -10.93 13.08
CA GLU A 199 18.20 -12.32 13.53
C GLU A 199 18.47 -13.23 12.30
N ASN A 200 19.46 -14.15 12.38
CA ASN A 200 19.88 -15.06 11.30
C ASN A 200 18.87 -16.20 11.00
N ASP A 201 17.60 -16.04 11.42
CA ASP A 201 16.59 -17.06 11.20
C ASP A 201 16.03 -16.92 9.77
N GLU A 202 16.33 -17.89 8.93
CA GLU A 202 15.72 -18.05 7.60
C GLU A 202 14.19 -18.27 7.69
N SER A 203 13.68 -18.61 8.88
CA SER A 203 12.25 -18.74 9.17
C SER A 203 11.94 -18.33 10.60
N LEU A 204 11.09 -17.33 10.79
CA LEU A 204 10.61 -16.93 12.11
C LEU A 204 9.74 -18.03 12.74
N ASP A 205 10.15 -18.55 13.89
CA ASP A 205 9.27 -19.34 14.77
C ASP A 205 8.46 -18.41 15.70
N TRP A 206 7.18 -18.23 15.40
CA TRP A 206 6.27 -17.40 16.20
C TRP A 206 6.19 -17.85 17.66
N GLU A 207 6.21 -19.15 17.95
CA GLU A 207 6.08 -19.63 19.33
C GLU A 207 7.27 -19.19 20.20
N SER A 208 8.49 -19.48 19.74
CA SER A 208 9.70 -19.07 20.45
C SER A 208 9.88 -17.56 20.48
N PHE A 209 9.51 -16.86 19.40
CA PHE A 209 9.56 -15.40 19.35
C PHE A 209 8.64 -14.74 20.38
N LEU A 210 7.37 -15.16 20.43
CA LEU A 210 6.38 -14.65 21.39
C LEU A 210 6.79 -14.95 22.82
N ARG A 211 7.32 -16.16 23.08
CA ARG A 211 7.84 -16.54 24.40
C ARG A 211 9.01 -15.66 24.85
N ARG A 212 9.92 -15.29 23.93
CA ARG A 212 11.07 -14.41 24.20
C ARG A 212 10.66 -12.95 24.42
N ARG A 213 9.77 -12.42 23.59
CA ARG A 213 9.42 -10.99 23.57
C ARG A 213 8.25 -10.63 24.50
N HIS A 214 7.48 -11.61 24.96
CA HIS A 214 6.25 -11.41 25.74
C HIS A 214 5.18 -10.56 25.03
N TYR A 215 5.22 -10.53 23.70
CA TYR A 215 4.21 -9.87 22.88
C TYR A 215 2.93 -10.69 22.79
N LYS A 216 1.84 -10.03 22.39
CA LYS A 216 0.53 -10.67 22.21
C LYS A 216 0.18 -10.74 20.73
N VAL A 217 -0.35 -11.87 20.29
CA VAL A 217 -0.86 -12.00 18.92
C VAL A 217 -2.16 -11.18 18.80
N ALA A 218 -2.28 -10.40 17.72
CA ALA A 218 -3.54 -9.76 17.37
C ALA A 218 -4.61 -10.83 17.06
N PRO A 219 -5.80 -10.77 17.68
CA PRO A 219 -6.86 -11.75 17.44
C PRO A 219 -7.28 -11.87 15.96
N LEU A 220 -7.55 -13.09 15.50
CA LEU A 220 -7.93 -13.36 14.10
C LEU A 220 -9.12 -12.52 13.61
N HIS A 221 -10.13 -12.29 14.46
CA HIS A 221 -11.32 -11.52 14.11
C HIS A 221 -11.07 -10.01 13.92
N PHE A 222 -9.85 -9.52 14.18
CA PHE A 222 -9.47 -8.13 13.88
C PHE A 222 -9.17 -7.93 12.40
N PHE A 223 -8.85 -9.01 11.68
CA PHE A 223 -8.44 -8.95 10.27
C PHE A 223 -9.65 -9.12 9.34
N GLN A 224 -9.58 -8.49 8.17
CA GLN A 224 -10.55 -8.79 7.12
C GLN A 224 -10.34 -10.23 6.61
N GLU A 225 -11.31 -11.09 6.85
CA GLU A 225 -11.40 -12.37 6.16
C GLU A 225 -11.62 -12.14 4.66
N ALA A 226 -10.64 -12.51 3.85
CA ALA A 226 -10.89 -12.80 2.45
C ALA A 226 -11.00 -14.31 2.32
N ARG A 227 -12.23 -14.82 2.15
CA ARG A 227 -12.38 -16.25 1.80
C ARG A 227 -11.74 -16.47 0.44
N GLU A 228 -10.90 -17.50 0.32
CA GLU A 228 -10.24 -17.86 -0.95
C GLU A 228 -11.24 -18.03 -2.10
N SER A 229 -12.46 -18.46 -1.79
CA SER A 229 -13.57 -18.60 -2.74
C SER A 229 -13.96 -17.31 -3.46
N TYR A 230 -13.53 -16.14 -2.98
CA TYR A 230 -13.79 -14.84 -3.60
C TYR A 230 -12.69 -14.36 -4.53
N VAL A 231 -11.55 -15.07 -4.64
CA VAL A 231 -10.45 -14.70 -5.53
C VAL A 231 -10.84 -15.03 -6.98
N PRO A 232 -11.06 -14.03 -7.86
CA PRO A 232 -11.58 -14.26 -9.21
C PRO A 232 -10.47 -14.59 -10.23
N TYR A 233 -9.39 -15.23 -9.78
CA TYR A 233 -8.21 -15.54 -10.60
C TYR A 233 -7.94 -17.04 -10.63
N LYS A 234 -7.24 -17.47 -11.68
CA LYS A 234 -6.75 -18.84 -11.83
C LYS A 234 -5.27 -18.80 -12.16
N VAL A 235 -4.54 -19.83 -11.71
CA VAL A 235 -3.15 -20.05 -12.13
C VAL A 235 -3.10 -20.13 -13.66
N ASN A 236 -2.05 -19.55 -14.24
CA ASN A 236 -1.82 -19.36 -15.68
C ASN A 236 -2.74 -18.34 -16.38
N MET A 237 -3.59 -17.61 -15.64
CA MET A 237 -4.34 -16.49 -16.21
C MET A 237 -3.37 -15.35 -16.55
N ARG A 238 -3.53 -14.76 -17.74
CA ARG A 238 -2.74 -13.61 -18.20
C ARG A 238 -3.45 -12.30 -17.86
N LEU A 239 -2.66 -11.29 -17.58
CA LEU A 239 -3.10 -9.96 -17.18
C LEU A 239 -1.99 -8.92 -17.47
N GLU A 240 -2.27 -7.66 -17.18
CA GLU A 240 -1.26 -6.61 -17.13
C GLU A 240 -1.04 -6.20 -15.67
N ALA A 241 0.22 -5.94 -15.29
CA ALA A 241 0.55 -5.55 -13.92
C ALA A 241 1.65 -4.49 -13.89
N ILE A 242 1.60 -3.61 -12.88
CA ILE A 242 2.68 -2.64 -12.63
C ILE A 242 3.77 -3.31 -11.80
N ASP A 243 4.97 -3.40 -12.35
CA ASP A 243 6.17 -3.67 -11.56
C ASP A 243 6.38 -2.50 -10.59
N ARG A 244 6.27 -2.77 -9.28
CA ARG A 244 6.37 -1.75 -8.23
C ARG A 244 7.79 -1.21 -8.06
N ASN A 245 8.81 -2.01 -8.42
CA ASN A 245 10.21 -1.64 -8.30
C ASN A 245 10.63 -0.73 -9.46
N GLU A 246 10.27 -1.12 -10.69
CA GLU A 246 10.60 -0.33 -11.89
C GLU A 246 9.53 0.69 -12.28
N LYS A 247 8.36 0.66 -11.62
CA LYS A 247 7.20 1.56 -11.85
C LYS A 247 6.69 1.52 -13.29
N VAL A 248 6.80 0.37 -13.97
CA VAL A 248 6.40 0.14 -15.38
C VAL A 248 5.27 -0.88 -15.51
N LEU A 249 4.44 -0.74 -16.54
CA LEU A 249 3.38 -1.70 -16.88
C LEU A 249 3.97 -2.84 -17.73
N ARG A 250 3.69 -4.08 -17.37
CA ARG A 250 4.19 -5.28 -18.05
C ARG A 250 3.09 -6.31 -18.29
N PRO A 251 3.19 -7.12 -19.35
CA PRO A 251 2.43 -8.36 -19.46
C PRO A 251 2.84 -9.31 -18.34
N ALA A 252 1.86 -9.96 -17.71
CA ALA A 252 2.10 -10.81 -16.56
C ALA A 252 1.18 -12.03 -16.53
N THR A 253 1.58 -13.01 -15.72
CA THR A 253 0.88 -14.28 -15.54
C THR A 253 0.72 -14.59 -14.05
N VAL A 254 -0.46 -15.05 -13.64
CA VAL A 254 -0.69 -15.57 -12.28
C VAL A 254 0.04 -16.90 -12.12
N LYS A 255 1.13 -16.93 -11.36
CA LYS A 255 1.96 -18.11 -11.10
C LYS A 255 1.41 -18.98 -9.98
N ALA A 256 0.87 -18.35 -8.93
CA ALA A 256 0.27 -19.05 -7.80
C ALA A 256 -0.79 -18.19 -7.10
N ILE A 257 -1.67 -18.86 -6.36
CA ILE A 257 -2.66 -18.24 -5.48
C ILE A 257 -2.35 -18.70 -4.05
N LYS A 258 -2.18 -17.74 -3.15
CA LYS A 258 -1.62 -17.89 -1.79
C LYS A 258 -2.59 -17.22 -0.80
N GLY A 259 -3.75 -17.83 -0.65
CA GLY A 259 -4.90 -17.20 0.01
C GLY A 259 -5.44 -16.04 -0.83
N ARG A 260 -5.48 -14.83 -0.25
CA ARG A 260 -5.84 -13.60 -0.98
C ARG A 260 -4.71 -12.98 -1.79
N LEU A 261 -3.48 -13.49 -1.66
CA LEU A 261 -2.32 -12.99 -2.39
C LEU A 261 -2.09 -13.80 -3.66
N LEU A 262 -1.73 -13.14 -4.74
CA LEU A 262 -1.37 -13.70 -6.03
C LEU A 262 0.14 -13.56 -6.20
N VAL A 263 0.81 -14.63 -6.63
CA VAL A 263 2.17 -14.54 -7.16
C VAL A 263 2.05 -14.18 -8.62
N ILE A 264 2.53 -13.00 -8.99
CA ILE A 264 2.48 -12.47 -10.35
C ILE A 264 3.90 -12.51 -10.91
N GLY A 265 4.09 -13.29 -11.97
CA GLY A 265 5.33 -13.29 -12.73
C GLY A 265 5.20 -12.47 -14.00
N PHE A 266 6.23 -11.69 -14.31
CA PHE A 266 6.26 -10.84 -15.50
C PHE A 266 6.75 -11.64 -16.71
N ASP A 267 5.98 -11.60 -17.80
CA ASP A 267 6.23 -12.45 -18.97
C ASP A 267 7.55 -12.07 -19.64
N GLY A 268 8.54 -12.97 -19.62
CA GLY A 268 9.88 -12.71 -20.18
C GLY A 268 10.91 -12.22 -19.17
N TRP A 269 10.57 -12.17 -17.88
CA TRP A 269 11.51 -11.98 -16.77
C TRP A 269 11.63 -13.27 -15.95
N ASP A 270 12.72 -13.38 -15.20
CA ASP A 270 12.94 -14.52 -14.31
C ASP A 270 12.07 -14.45 -13.04
N GLU A 271 11.99 -15.58 -12.33
CA GLU A 271 11.19 -15.71 -11.10
C GLU A 271 11.68 -14.83 -9.93
N THR A 272 12.90 -14.27 -10.02
CA THR A 272 13.37 -13.31 -9.01
C THR A 272 12.62 -11.97 -9.09
N LYS A 273 11.88 -11.75 -10.19
CA LYS A 273 10.99 -10.60 -10.41
C LYS A 273 9.53 -10.90 -10.08
N ASP A 274 9.21 -12.11 -9.60
CA ASP A 274 7.84 -12.44 -9.19
C ASP A 274 7.49 -11.67 -7.92
N HIS A 275 6.33 -11.02 -7.92
CA HIS A 275 5.86 -10.19 -6.82
C HIS A 275 4.51 -10.70 -6.28
N LEU A 276 4.24 -10.43 -5.00
CA LEU A 276 2.95 -10.66 -4.38
C LEU A 276 2.03 -9.44 -4.55
N TYR A 277 0.79 -9.72 -4.93
CA TYR A 277 -0.28 -8.73 -5.00
C TYR A 277 -1.52 -9.27 -4.28
N ASP A 278 -2.21 -8.44 -3.50
CA ASP A 278 -3.59 -8.76 -3.11
C ASP A 278 -4.44 -8.88 -4.39
N TYR A 279 -5.36 -9.84 -4.46
CA TYR A 279 -6.21 -10.00 -5.66
C TYR A 279 -7.07 -8.76 -5.96
N ARG A 280 -7.25 -7.87 -4.98
CA ARG A 280 -7.95 -6.57 -5.12
C ARG A 280 -7.00 -5.43 -5.46
N SER A 281 -5.71 -5.71 -5.64
CA SER A 281 -4.69 -4.72 -5.93
C SER A 281 -5.05 -3.95 -7.19
N ASP A 282 -5.03 -2.64 -7.07
CA ASP A 282 -5.24 -1.71 -8.17
C ASP A 282 -4.11 -1.70 -9.21
N GLN A 283 -2.99 -2.36 -8.91
CA GLN A 283 -1.87 -2.56 -9.82
C GLN A 283 -2.05 -3.77 -10.77
N LEU A 284 -3.19 -4.48 -10.68
CA LEU A 284 -3.54 -5.60 -11.55
C LEU A 284 -4.66 -5.18 -12.50
N PHE A 285 -4.46 -5.42 -13.79
CA PHE A 285 -5.36 -4.95 -14.85
C PHE A 285 -5.69 -6.07 -15.83
N PRO A 286 -6.90 -6.07 -16.42
CA PRO A 286 -7.20 -6.99 -17.51
C PRO A 286 -6.30 -6.69 -18.72
N CYS A 287 -6.08 -7.70 -19.57
CA CYS A 287 -5.38 -7.50 -20.85
C CYS A 287 -6.07 -6.42 -21.69
N GLY A 288 -5.28 -5.54 -22.31
CA GLY A 288 -5.73 -4.40 -23.11
C GLY A 288 -5.95 -3.12 -22.31
N TRP A 289 -5.73 -3.12 -20.99
CA TRP A 289 -5.92 -1.91 -20.18
C TRP A 289 -4.96 -0.79 -20.56
N GLY A 290 -3.67 -1.10 -20.72
CA GLY A 290 -2.64 -0.14 -21.10
C GLY A 290 -2.95 0.54 -22.43
N GLU A 291 -3.33 -0.24 -23.45
CA GLU A 291 -3.79 0.27 -24.75
C GLU A 291 -5.02 1.18 -24.59
N MET A 292 -6.03 0.71 -23.86
CA MET A 292 -7.29 1.45 -23.67
C MET A 292 -7.09 2.84 -23.03
N VAL A 293 -6.12 2.99 -22.12
CA VAL A 293 -5.89 4.25 -21.39
C VAL A 293 -4.67 5.04 -21.88
N GLY A 294 -3.99 4.57 -22.94
CA GLY A 294 -2.75 5.18 -23.44
C GLY A 294 -1.58 5.09 -22.45
N HIS A 295 -1.52 4.04 -21.63
CA HIS A 295 -0.38 3.76 -20.76
C HIS A 295 0.58 2.81 -21.47
N ALA A 296 1.78 3.29 -21.79
CA ALA A 296 2.81 2.48 -22.41
C ALA A 296 3.09 1.20 -21.60
N MET A 297 3.19 0.07 -22.30
CA MET A 297 3.50 -1.24 -21.75
C MET A 297 4.88 -1.67 -22.24
N GLN A 298 5.69 -2.24 -21.36
CA GLN A 298 7.00 -2.76 -21.70
C GLN A 298 6.87 -4.15 -22.35
N ALA A 299 7.55 -4.34 -23.49
CA ALA A 299 7.59 -5.64 -24.17
C ALA A 299 8.35 -6.70 -23.34
N PRO A 300 7.98 -8.00 -23.43
CA PRO A 300 8.70 -9.09 -22.78
C PRO A 300 10.21 -9.06 -23.05
N ALA A 301 11.06 -9.11 -22.01
CA ALA A 301 12.51 -8.95 -22.19
C ALA A 301 13.17 -10.00 -23.13
N HIS A 302 12.64 -11.23 -23.18
CA HIS A 302 13.15 -12.27 -24.08
C HIS A 302 12.64 -12.19 -25.53
N SER A 303 11.84 -11.18 -25.89
CA SER A 303 11.40 -10.96 -27.27
C SER A 303 12.41 -10.20 -28.15
N ILE A 304 13.53 -9.75 -27.56
CA ILE A 304 14.56 -8.95 -28.25
C ILE A 304 15.64 -9.82 -28.94
N ILE A 305 15.55 -11.16 -28.90
CA ILE A 305 16.44 -12.04 -29.67
C ILE A 305 15.68 -12.73 -30.80
N SER A 306 15.24 -11.93 -31.78
CA SER A 306 15.27 -12.24 -33.22
C SER A 306 14.48 -11.17 -33.99
N ASP A 307 15.11 -10.03 -34.26
CA ASP A 307 15.22 -9.61 -35.66
C ASP A 307 16.33 -8.57 -35.80
N SER A 308 17.19 -8.84 -36.77
CA SER A 308 18.24 -7.94 -37.21
C SER A 308 17.62 -6.67 -37.80
N GLY A 309 17.90 -5.54 -37.17
CA GLY A 309 18.02 -4.22 -37.80
C GLY A 309 16.74 -3.62 -38.37
N GLU A 310 16.06 -2.79 -37.57
CA GLU A 310 15.63 -1.47 -38.01
C GLU A 310 15.34 -0.58 -36.79
N GLU A 311 16.12 0.49 -36.68
CA GLU A 311 16.01 1.53 -35.68
C GLU A 311 14.81 2.43 -36.04
N LEU A 312 13.66 2.20 -35.42
CA LEU A 312 12.52 3.11 -35.53
C LEU A 312 12.53 4.06 -34.33
N LEU A 313 12.97 5.28 -34.64
CA LEU A 313 12.93 6.47 -33.81
C LEU A 313 11.53 6.70 -33.24
N ALA A 314 11.48 6.97 -31.94
CA ALA A 314 10.31 7.47 -31.26
C ALA A 314 10.03 8.92 -31.72
N GLU A 315 8.99 9.11 -32.52
CA GLU A 315 8.28 10.39 -32.61
C GLU A 315 6.85 10.21 -32.08
N GLU A 316 6.54 11.05 -31.08
CA GLU A 316 5.24 11.64 -30.70
C GLU A 316 3.94 10.88 -31.05
N VAL A 317 3.15 10.51 -30.03
CA VAL A 317 1.78 11.04 -29.70
C VAL A 317 1.41 10.60 -28.27
#